data_AF-A0A9X4HLY2-F1
#
_entry.id   AF-A0A9X4HLY2-F1
#
_cell.length_a   1.000
_cell.length_b   1.000
_cell.length_c   1.000
_cell.angle_alpha   90.00
_cell.angle_beta   90.00
_cell.angle_gamma   90.00
#
_symmetry.space_group_name_H-M   'P 1'
#
loop_
_entity.id
_entity.type
_entity.pdbx_description
1 polymer ?
#
loop_
_entity_poly.entity_id
_entity_poly.type
_entity_poly.pdbx_seq_one_letter_code
_entity_poly.pdbx_strand_id
1 'polypeptide(L)'
;MTSKRPFDGFDFEGFWDDCPYSLENYVEPPPSDELIASIEEEMGGYRLPAAYVDLARRHNGGMVKRNCHPMKERTGWAEDHVAIEGLCAIGRTSKYSLGGELGAKFMIEEWGYPPIGIGIADTPAGGHELIMLDYRTCGKRGEPQVVYVDQEADYSIAVIAPDFETFIRGLVEESEYDTADEDRAAAIATVEQGTLSPIVVRALAAVGDRLPHGERMLRTLARQIVDEKGFFALHDDERSHLMYGLMFWLYSSLCTAKSFEAFVGRPETGTSYDSPCYELMIAFDLVAEPYGFNTRGYAEGFVRDWWDACVARGDIVKMAEGYRLAPEAEAALLGRLATFAGAQGK
;
A
#
# COMPACT_ATOMS: atom_id res chain seq x y z
N MET A 1 35.18 30.38 14.65
CA MET A 1 34.46 29.11 14.46
C MET A 1 34.51 28.83 12.97
N THR A 2 35.19 27.76 12.55
CA THR A 2 35.15 27.32 11.15
C THR A 2 33.71 26.97 10.83
N SER A 3 33.06 27.79 10.00
CA SER A 3 31.74 27.47 9.44
C SER A 3 31.85 26.12 8.76
N LYS A 4 31.20 25.09 9.31
CA LYS A 4 31.06 23.80 8.65
C LYS A 4 30.38 24.04 7.31
N ARG A 5 30.85 23.41 6.23
CA ARG A 5 30.23 23.58 4.91
C ARG A 5 28.91 22.79 4.92
N PRO A 6 27.82 23.28 4.29
CA PRO A 6 26.60 22.50 4.16
C PRO A 6 26.87 21.11 3.57
N PHE A 7 26.16 20.11 4.08
CA PHE A 7 26.29 18.71 3.66
C PHE A 7 27.66 18.07 3.91
N ASP A 8 28.50 18.64 4.77
CA ASP A 8 29.75 18.00 5.19
C ASP A 8 29.46 16.60 5.77
N GLY A 9 30.08 15.57 5.16
CA GLY A 9 29.91 14.16 5.52
C GLY A 9 28.58 13.53 5.09
N PHE A 10 27.79 14.19 4.23
CA PHE A 10 26.60 13.58 3.64
C PHE A 10 26.94 12.82 2.35
N ASP A 11 26.36 11.64 2.18
CA ASP A 11 26.53 10.82 0.98
C ASP A 11 25.35 10.97 0.03
N PHE A 12 25.65 11.47 -1.17
CA PHE A 12 24.70 11.67 -2.26
C PHE A 12 24.66 10.48 -3.24
N GLU A 13 25.45 9.42 -3.03
CA GLU A 13 25.35 8.21 -3.84
C GLU A 13 23.92 7.63 -3.76
N GLY A 14 23.29 7.45 -4.92
CA GLY A 14 21.90 6.99 -5.00
C GLY A 14 20.83 8.00 -4.55
N PHE A 15 21.18 9.26 -4.29
CA PHE A 15 20.19 10.27 -3.86
C PHE A 15 19.28 10.73 -5.01
N TRP A 16 19.85 11.02 -6.18
CA TRP A 16 19.13 11.55 -7.33
C TRP A 16 18.57 10.45 -8.23
N ASP A 17 17.39 10.71 -8.80
CA ASP A 17 16.84 9.97 -9.93
C ASP A 17 16.97 10.79 -11.21
N ASP A 18 18.10 10.63 -11.92
CA ASP A 18 18.39 11.32 -13.18
C ASP A 18 17.77 10.59 -14.39
N CYS A 19 16.50 10.17 -14.26
CA CYS A 19 15.75 9.63 -15.39
C CYS A 19 15.49 10.73 -16.44
N PRO A 20 15.20 10.38 -17.71
CA PRO A 20 15.00 11.37 -18.77
C PRO A 20 13.97 12.46 -18.44
N TYR A 21 12.89 12.09 -17.73
CA TYR A 21 11.87 13.03 -17.29
C TYR A 21 12.41 14.05 -16.28
N SER A 22 13.16 13.59 -15.27
CA SER A 22 13.81 14.42 -14.25
C SER A 22 14.75 15.44 -14.91
N LEU A 23 15.62 14.97 -15.81
CA LEU A 23 16.58 15.81 -16.53
C LEU A 23 15.91 16.88 -17.40
N GLU A 24 14.74 16.60 -17.97
CA GLU A 24 14.00 17.54 -18.81
C GLU A 24 13.17 18.55 -17.99
N ASN A 25 12.56 18.12 -16.89
CA ASN A 25 11.52 18.90 -16.21
C ASN A 25 11.98 19.56 -14.90
N TYR A 26 13.04 19.06 -14.27
CA TYR A 26 13.52 19.56 -12.98
C TYR A 26 14.92 20.15 -13.06
N VAL A 27 15.85 19.48 -13.75
CA VAL A 27 17.27 19.84 -13.66
C VAL A 27 17.59 21.07 -14.49
N GLU A 28 18.37 21.99 -13.93
CA GLU A 28 18.98 23.12 -14.63
C GLU A 28 20.52 23.14 -14.45
N PRO A 29 21.26 23.97 -15.21
CA PRO A 29 22.67 24.21 -14.91
C PRO A 29 22.88 24.78 -13.50
N PRO A 30 24.06 24.56 -12.87
CA PRO A 30 24.40 25.17 -11.58
C PRO A 30 24.20 26.71 -11.61
N PRO A 31 23.51 27.28 -10.62
CA PRO A 31 23.14 28.69 -10.67
C PRO A 31 24.31 29.62 -10.32
N SER A 32 24.40 30.76 -11.00
CA SER A 32 25.36 31.81 -10.66
C SER A 32 24.84 32.69 -9.51
N ASP A 33 25.72 33.48 -8.89
CA ASP A 33 25.33 34.44 -7.84
C ASP A 33 24.29 35.46 -8.34
N GLU A 34 24.43 35.91 -9.59
CA GLU A 34 23.50 36.83 -10.23
C GLU A 34 22.13 36.19 -10.45
N LEU A 35 22.10 34.91 -10.87
CA LEU A 35 20.85 34.17 -11.04
C LEU A 35 20.15 33.98 -9.70
N ILE A 36 20.88 33.58 -8.66
CA ILE A 36 20.35 33.40 -7.30
C ILE A 36 19.73 34.70 -6.81
N ALA A 37 20.46 35.81 -6.86
CA ALA A 37 19.95 37.12 -6.40
C ALA A 37 18.70 37.55 -7.17
N SER A 38 18.66 37.28 -8.48
CA SER A 38 17.49 37.55 -9.31
C SER A 38 16.28 36.69 -8.94
N ILE A 39 16.48 35.42 -8.62
CA ILE A 39 15.40 34.52 -8.17
C ILE A 39 14.92 34.92 -6.78
N GLU A 40 15.80 35.23 -5.84
CA GLU A 40 15.42 35.70 -4.48
C GLU A 40 14.54 36.95 -4.55
N GLU A 41 14.91 37.94 -5.36
CA GLU A 41 14.10 39.14 -5.60
C GLU A 41 12.74 38.77 -6.21
N GLU A 42 12.72 37.88 -7.21
CA GLU A 42 11.50 37.43 -7.86
C GLU A 42 10.56 36.70 -6.90
N MET A 43 11.09 35.90 -5.98
CA MET A 43 10.34 35.21 -4.92
C MET A 43 9.85 36.18 -3.83
N GLY A 44 9.98 37.49 -4.01
CA GLY A 44 9.52 38.50 -3.06
C GLY A 44 10.57 38.90 -2.02
N GLY A 45 11.86 38.71 -2.34
CA GLY A 45 13.01 39.07 -1.51
C GLY A 45 13.31 38.07 -0.40
N TYR A 46 12.81 36.83 -0.51
CA TYR A 46 13.18 35.73 0.38
C TYR A 46 14.57 35.23 0.03
N ARG A 47 15.46 35.21 1.02
CA ARG A 47 16.81 34.68 0.89
C ARG A 47 16.77 33.16 0.92
N LEU A 48 17.31 32.49 -0.10
CA LEU A 48 17.41 31.03 -0.13
C LEU A 48 18.37 30.51 0.95
N PRO A 49 18.05 29.36 1.59
CA PRO A 49 18.94 28.70 2.54
C PRO A 49 20.32 28.45 1.93
N ALA A 50 21.38 28.67 2.72
CA ALA A 50 22.75 28.46 2.24
C ALA A 50 22.99 26.99 1.81
N ALA A 51 22.34 26.05 2.48
CA ALA A 51 22.37 24.64 2.11
C ALA A 51 21.70 24.39 0.76
N TYR A 52 20.55 24.99 0.48
CA TYR A 52 19.87 24.82 -0.80
C TYR A 52 20.72 25.36 -1.97
N VAL A 53 21.36 26.52 -1.79
CA VAL A 53 22.30 27.06 -2.77
C VAL A 53 23.52 26.16 -2.96
N ASP A 54 24.13 25.63 -1.89
CA ASP A 54 25.29 24.72 -2.03
C ASP A 54 24.88 23.40 -2.71
N LEU A 55 23.70 22.86 -2.43
CA LEU A 55 23.15 21.70 -3.14
C LEU A 55 22.96 22.00 -4.62
N ALA A 56 22.27 23.11 -4.95
CA ALA A 56 21.99 23.52 -6.31
C ALA A 56 23.26 23.76 -7.14
N ARG A 57 24.37 24.19 -6.52
CA ARG A 57 25.67 24.30 -7.20
C ARG A 57 26.30 22.95 -7.56
N ARG A 58 25.93 21.88 -6.87
CA ARG A 58 26.38 20.51 -7.14
C ARG A 58 25.44 19.82 -8.13
N HIS A 59 24.14 19.96 -7.93
CA HIS A 59 23.06 19.41 -8.76
C HIS A 59 21.80 20.28 -8.54
N ASN A 60 21.35 21.00 -9.59
CA ASN A 60 20.35 22.07 -9.49
C ASN A 60 18.94 21.57 -9.83
N GLY A 61 18.24 21.09 -8.79
CA GLY A 61 16.91 20.49 -8.93
C GLY A 61 16.99 19.06 -9.47
N GLY A 62 15.91 18.30 -9.34
CA GLY A 62 15.87 16.91 -9.81
C GLY A 62 14.92 16.06 -8.98
N MET A 63 14.43 14.98 -9.58
CA MET A 63 13.76 13.91 -8.83
C MET A 63 14.75 13.21 -7.91
N VAL A 64 14.25 12.69 -6.78
CA VAL A 64 15.06 12.00 -5.78
C VAL A 64 14.59 10.56 -5.58
N LYS A 65 15.53 9.65 -5.31
CA LYS A 65 15.21 8.27 -4.90
C LYS A 65 14.93 8.16 -3.42
N ARG A 66 15.65 8.97 -2.62
CA ARG A 66 15.34 9.18 -1.21
C ARG A 66 14.23 10.23 -1.14
N ASN A 67 13.00 9.80 -1.36
CA ASN A 67 11.84 10.64 -1.58
C ASN A 67 10.94 10.81 -0.36
N CYS A 68 11.18 10.09 0.73
CA CYS A 68 10.31 10.13 1.92
C CYS A 68 11.01 10.77 3.11
N HIS A 69 10.29 11.60 3.87
CA HIS A 69 10.77 12.15 5.15
C HIS A 69 9.88 11.66 6.30
N PRO A 70 10.45 11.02 7.35
CA PRO A 70 9.68 10.59 8.51
C PRO A 70 8.97 11.76 9.21
N MET A 71 7.74 11.51 9.67
CA MET A 71 6.88 12.43 10.40
C MET A 71 6.36 11.77 11.68
N LYS A 72 6.14 12.58 12.72
CA LYS A 72 5.48 12.12 13.95
C LYS A 72 3.97 12.33 13.93
N GLU A 73 3.52 13.21 13.05
CA GLU A 73 2.14 13.60 12.89
C GLU A 73 1.65 13.09 11.53
N ARG A 74 0.45 12.52 11.52
CA ARG A 74 -0.22 12.06 10.31
C ARG A 74 -0.47 13.22 9.35
N THR A 75 -0.20 12.99 8.08
CA THR A 75 -0.56 13.89 6.98
C THR A 75 -1.81 13.41 6.26
N GLY A 76 -2.30 14.17 5.27
CA GLY A 76 -3.39 13.72 4.40
C GLY A 76 -3.03 12.45 3.64
N TRP A 77 -1.74 12.26 3.37
CA TRP A 77 -1.20 11.19 2.54
C TRP A 77 -0.75 9.93 3.33
N ALA A 78 0.00 10.06 4.42
CA ALA A 78 0.49 8.92 5.22
C ALA A 78 0.46 9.17 6.73
N GLU A 79 0.53 8.08 7.51
CA GLU A 79 0.45 8.15 8.97
C GLU A 79 1.75 8.64 9.64
N ASP A 80 2.89 8.40 9.00
CA ASP A 80 4.22 8.53 9.63
C ASP A 80 5.29 9.12 8.71
N HIS A 81 4.94 9.62 7.51
CA HIS A 81 5.89 10.29 6.62
C HIS A 81 5.21 11.22 5.60
N VAL A 82 6.03 11.99 4.88
CA VAL A 82 5.67 12.74 3.67
C VAL A 82 6.56 12.30 2.52
N ALA A 83 6.07 12.38 1.28
CA ALA A 83 6.82 12.09 0.08
C ALA A 83 7.01 13.35 -0.79
N ILE A 84 8.15 13.41 -1.50
CA ILE A 84 8.41 14.39 -2.56
C ILE A 84 8.70 13.68 -3.88
N GLU A 85 8.38 14.28 -5.02
CA GLU A 85 8.85 13.76 -6.31
C GLU A 85 10.22 14.31 -6.66
N GLY A 86 10.36 15.64 -6.64
CA GLY A 86 11.62 16.29 -6.92
C GLY A 86 11.80 17.63 -6.25
N LEU A 87 13.06 18.05 -6.17
CA LEU A 87 13.43 19.37 -5.69
C LEU A 87 13.40 20.34 -6.84
N CYS A 88 12.84 21.52 -6.60
CA CYS A 88 12.83 22.59 -7.58
C CYS A 88 14.25 23.05 -7.91
N ALA A 89 14.53 23.35 -9.17
CA ALA A 89 15.76 24.04 -9.54
C ALA A 89 15.69 25.53 -9.18
N ILE A 90 16.82 26.10 -8.77
CA ILE A 90 17.01 27.55 -8.73
C ILE A 90 17.16 28.02 -10.18
N GLY A 91 16.07 28.51 -10.77
CA GLY A 91 15.97 28.68 -12.20
C GLY A 91 14.60 29.15 -12.69
N ARG A 92 14.39 29.11 -14.00
CA ARG A 92 13.13 29.53 -14.67
C ARG A 92 12.75 28.71 -15.90
N THR A 93 13.65 27.87 -16.39
CA THR A 93 13.48 27.22 -17.69
C THR A 93 12.82 25.86 -17.56
N SER A 94 13.16 25.13 -16.50
CA SER A 94 12.57 23.83 -16.23
C SER A 94 11.17 24.02 -15.63
N LYS A 95 10.26 23.09 -15.94
CA LYS A 95 8.85 23.15 -15.50
C LYS A 95 8.72 23.32 -13.98
N TYR A 96 9.54 22.59 -13.24
CA TYR A 96 9.58 22.59 -11.77
C TYR A 96 10.70 23.46 -11.19
N SER A 97 11.19 24.46 -11.93
CA SER A 97 12.09 25.46 -11.34
C SER A 97 11.32 26.47 -10.47
N LEU A 98 12.00 27.14 -9.53
CA LEU A 98 11.37 28.11 -8.63
C LEU A 98 10.59 29.21 -9.37
N GLY A 99 11.12 29.68 -10.50
CA GLY A 99 10.45 30.62 -11.42
C GLY A 99 9.90 29.98 -12.69
N GLY A 100 9.71 28.66 -12.69
CA GLY A 100 9.18 27.90 -13.83
C GLY A 100 7.66 27.92 -13.91
N GLU A 101 7.12 27.14 -14.87
CA GLU A 101 5.67 27.04 -15.13
C GLU A 101 4.86 26.65 -13.88
N LEU A 102 5.34 25.65 -13.13
CA LEU A 102 4.73 25.20 -11.88
C LEU A 102 5.51 25.67 -10.64
N GLY A 103 6.23 26.80 -10.78
CA GLY A 103 7.06 27.36 -9.72
C GLY A 103 6.28 28.02 -8.57
N ALA A 104 7.00 28.60 -7.62
CA ALA A 104 6.42 29.08 -6.36
C ALA A 104 5.35 30.16 -6.54
N LYS A 105 5.49 31.04 -7.52
CA LYS A 105 4.47 32.07 -7.82
C LYS A 105 3.17 31.47 -8.33
N PHE A 106 3.25 30.52 -9.26
CA PHE A 106 2.07 29.84 -9.79
C PHE A 106 1.28 29.16 -8.65
N MET A 107 1.98 28.47 -7.74
CA MET A 107 1.34 27.83 -6.60
C MET A 107 0.64 28.82 -5.66
N ILE A 108 1.21 30.00 -5.44
CA ILE A 108 0.60 31.04 -4.59
C ILE A 108 -0.55 31.75 -5.31
N GLU A 109 -0.34 32.21 -6.55
CA GLU A 109 -1.26 33.10 -7.26
C GLU A 109 -2.45 32.34 -7.86
N GLU A 110 -2.22 31.16 -8.45
CA GLU A 110 -3.25 30.39 -9.14
C GLU A 110 -3.85 29.30 -8.24
N TRP A 111 -3.02 28.65 -7.42
CA TRP A 111 -3.47 27.58 -6.52
C TRP A 111 -3.79 28.05 -5.11
N GLY A 112 -3.53 29.32 -4.77
CA GLY A 112 -3.93 29.90 -3.48
C GLY A 112 -3.09 29.48 -2.28
N TYR A 113 -1.90 28.88 -2.49
CA TYR A 113 -1.01 28.53 -1.38
C TYR A 113 -0.63 29.76 -0.54
N PRO A 114 -0.45 29.59 0.77
CA PRO A 114 -0.23 30.71 1.67
C PRO A 114 1.13 31.38 1.38
N PRO A 115 1.22 32.72 1.36
CA PRO A 115 2.43 33.46 0.99
C PRO A 115 3.46 33.53 2.13
N ILE A 116 3.77 32.38 2.74
CA ILE A 116 4.67 32.24 3.90
C ILE A 116 6.15 32.11 3.51
N GLY A 117 6.41 31.89 2.21
CA GLY A 117 7.75 31.66 1.70
C GLY A 117 7.74 31.04 0.30
N ILE A 118 8.57 30.02 0.08
CA ILE A 118 8.89 29.48 -1.25
C ILE A 118 8.57 27.98 -1.27
N GLY A 119 7.79 27.52 -2.26
CA GLY A 119 7.66 26.08 -2.56
C GLY A 119 8.94 25.54 -3.20
N ILE A 120 9.49 24.47 -2.65
CA ILE A 120 10.82 23.94 -3.00
C ILE A 120 10.82 22.49 -3.46
N ALA A 121 9.72 21.77 -3.26
CA ALA A 121 9.53 20.42 -3.77
C ALA A 121 8.05 20.17 -3.99
N ASP A 122 7.75 19.47 -5.07
CA ASP A 122 6.42 18.91 -5.30
C ASP A 122 6.31 17.50 -4.71
N THR A 123 5.08 17.01 -4.66
CA THR A 123 4.70 15.75 -4.03
C THR A 123 3.96 14.88 -5.05
N PRO A 124 3.83 13.57 -4.81
CA PRO A 124 3.02 12.69 -5.66
C PRO A 124 1.54 13.08 -5.76
N ALA A 125 1.07 14.03 -4.94
CA ALA A 125 -0.29 14.54 -4.94
C ALA A 125 -0.57 15.57 -6.06
N GLY A 126 0.35 15.80 -6.99
CA GLY A 126 0.08 16.61 -8.20
C GLY A 126 -0.26 18.08 -7.91
N GLY A 127 0.32 18.65 -6.85
CA GLY A 127 0.13 20.05 -6.45
C GLY A 127 -0.92 20.28 -5.35
N HIS A 128 -1.68 19.26 -4.96
CA HIS A 128 -2.58 19.32 -3.79
C HIS A 128 -1.82 19.38 -2.45
N GLU A 129 -0.55 18.99 -2.47
CA GLU A 129 0.35 19.09 -1.33
C GLU A 129 1.69 19.66 -1.79
N LEU A 130 2.32 20.49 -0.96
CA LEU A 130 3.58 21.16 -1.32
C LEU A 130 4.56 21.22 -0.14
N ILE A 131 5.85 21.06 -0.43
CA ILE A 131 6.91 21.32 0.54
C ILE A 131 7.39 22.76 0.38
N MET A 132 7.31 23.54 1.46
CA MET A 132 7.62 24.97 1.45
C MET A 132 8.69 25.32 2.50
N LEU A 133 9.49 26.33 2.18
CA LEU A 133 10.27 27.08 3.16
C LEU A 133 9.34 28.08 3.86
N ASP A 134 9.22 28.01 5.18
CA ASP A 134 8.38 28.91 5.98
C ASP A 134 9.21 29.96 6.71
N TYR A 135 9.04 31.22 6.31
CA TYR A 135 9.78 32.36 6.83
C TYR A 135 9.01 33.17 7.88
N ARG A 136 7.79 32.76 8.28
CA ARG A 136 6.93 33.55 9.19
C ARG A 136 7.64 33.92 10.49
N THR A 137 8.45 33.01 11.03
CA THR A 137 9.15 33.19 12.32
C THR A 137 10.50 33.89 12.17
N CYS A 138 11.28 33.57 11.14
CA CYS A 138 12.66 34.05 10.99
C CYS A 138 12.79 35.32 10.12
N GLY A 139 11.71 35.69 9.42
CA GLY A 139 11.68 36.78 8.46
C GLY A 139 12.44 36.46 7.17
N LYS A 140 12.25 37.29 6.13
CA LYS A 140 12.71 36.99 4.76
C LYS A 140 14.21 36.72 4.58
N ARG A 141 15.04 37.07 5.56
CA ARG A 141 16.50 36.89 5.49
C ARG A 141 17.06 35.92 6.53
N GLY A 142 16.19 35.32 7.34
CA GLY A 142 16.57 34.30 8.32
C GLY A 142 16.71 32.91 7.70
N GLU A 143 17.02 31.92 8.53
CA GLU A 143 16.99 30.51 8.15
C GLU A 143 15.55 30.00 8.32
N PRO A 144 14.84 29.62 7.24
CA PRO A 144 13.46 29.12 7.33
C PRO A 144 13.43 27.65 7.77
N GLN A 145 12.31 27.26 8.39
CA GLN A 145 11.97 25.86 8.58
C GLN A 145 11.37 25.29 7.28
N VAL A 146 11.37 23.96 7.15
CA VAL A 146 10.71 23.25 6.05
C VAL A 146 9.37 22.72 6.54
N VAL A 147 8.30 23.01 5.79
CA VAL A 147 6.93 22.63 6.13
C VAL A 147 6.26 21.89 4.99
N TYR A 148 5.34 21.00 5.34
CA TYR A 148 4.34 20.42 4.45
C TYR A 148 3.07 21.27 4.54
N VAL A 149 2.46 21.56 3.39
CA VAL A 149 1.20 22.29 3.30
C VAL A 149 0.20 21.45 2.50
N ASP A 150 -0.95 21.17 3.10
CA ASP A 150 -2.03 20.37 2.51
C ASP A 150 -3.20 21.28 2.09
N GLN A 151 -3.39 21.42 0.78
CA GLN A 151 -4.44 22.27 0.22
C GLN A 151 -5.86 21.72 0.49
N GLU A 152 -6.02 20.40 0.53
CA GLU A 152 -7.32 19.75 0.77
C GLU A 152 -7.75 19.85 2.23
N ALA A 153 -6.78 20.04 3.14
CA ALA A 153 -7.00 20.30 4.56
C ALA A 153 -6.95 21.80 4.93
N ASP A 154 -7.53 22.68 4.10
CA ASP A 154 -7.60 24.14 4.33
C ASP A 154 -6.21 24.79 4.53
N TYR A 155 -5.24 24.35 3.70
CA TYR A 155 -3.84 24.78 3.78
C TYR A 155 -3.22 24.57 5.15
N SER A 156 -3.54 23.45 5.81
CA SER A 156 -2.91 23.07 7.08
C SER A 156 -1.40 22.96 6.91
N ILE A 157 -0.64 23.35 7.94
CA ILE A 157 0.83 23.45 7.87
C ILE A 157 1.43 22.60 8.98
N ALA A 158 2.27 21.64 8.59
CA ALA A 158 3.03 20.79 9.49
C ALA A 158 4.54 21.03 9.31
N VAL A 159 5.28 21.15 10.41
CA VAL A 159 6.75 21.32 10.37
C VAL A 159 7.40 19.97 10.14
N ILE A 160 8.21 19.88 9.07
CA ILE A 160 8.97 18.67 8.74
C ILE A 160 10.35 18.72 9.38
N ALA A 161 11.05 19.84 9.18
CA ALA A 161 12.44 19.99 9.60
C ALA A 161 12.75 21.43 10.01
N PRO A 162 13.71 21.65 10.93
CA PRO A 162 14.08 22.99 11.40
C PRO A 162 14.79 23.83 10.33
N ASP A 163 15.38 23.21 9.32
CA ASP A 163 16.10 23.85 8.21
C ASP A 163 16.20 22.91 7.00
N PHE A 164 16.61 23.46 5.85
CA PHE A 164 16.72 22.71 4.60
C PHE A 164 17.76 21.59 4.65
N GLU A 165 18.90 21.78 5.31
CA GLU A 165 19.93 20.74 5.40
C GLU A 165 19.41 19.54 6.18
N THR A 166 18.71 19.79 7.29
CA THR A 166 18.10 18.75 8.12
C THR A 166 17.03 17.98 7.34
N PHE A 167 16.21 18.69 6.55
CA PHE A 167 15.23 18.06 5.65
C PHE A 167 15.89 17.10 4.66
N ILE A 168 16.88 17.56 3.89
CA ILE A 168 17.56 16.72 2.89
C ILE A 168 18.28 15.52 3.55
N ARG A 169 18.84 15.71 4.74
CA ARG A 169 19.49 14.62 5.49
C ARG A 169 18.51 13.59 6.05
N GLY A 170 17.27 14.00 6.30
CA GLY A 170 16.21 13.14 6.82
C GLY A 170 15.47 12.33 5.74
N LEU A 171 15.74 12.62 4.46
CA LEU A 171 15.16 11.87 3.36
C LEU A 171 15.70 10.44 3.29
N VAL A 172 14.78 9.48 3.19
CA VAL A 172 15.02 8.04 3.04
C VAL A 172 14.27 7.53 1.81
N GLU A 173 14.58 6.31 1.35
CA GLU A 173 13.85 5.68 0.26
C GLU A 173 12.46 5.23 0.73
N GLU A 174 11.46 5.31 -0.15
CA GLU A 174 10.10 4.81 0.10
C GLU A 174 10.08 3.32 0.51
N SER A 175 11.08 2.55 0.08
CA SER A 175 11.25 1.13 0.45
C SER A 175 11.41 0.90 1.96
N GLU A 176 11.80 1.91 2.74
CA GLU A 176 11.80 1.84 4.22
C GLU A 176 10.39 1.75 4.80
N TYR A 177 9.36 2.10 4.00
CA TYR A 177 7.94 2.00 4.34
C TYR A 177 7.24 0.87 3.58
N ASP A 178 7.96 0.05 2.81
CA ASP A 178 7.41 -1.13 2.14
C ASP A 178 7.18 -2.26 3.15
N THR A 179 5.93 -2.46 3.56
CA THR A 179 5.53 -3.51 4.49
C THR A 179 5.23 -4.85 3.82
N ALA A 180 5.44 -4.99 2.50
CA ALA A 180 5.02 -6.18 1.76
C ALA A 180 5.62 -7.49 2.30
N ASP A 181 6.89 -7.47 2.75
CA ASP A 181 7.53 -8.64 3.34
C ASP A 181 6.94 -8.99 4.73
N GLU A 182 6.64 -7.98 5.54
CA GLU A 182 5.99 -8.16 6.85
C GLU A 182 4.55 -8.66 6.70
N ASP A 183 3.78 -8.07 5.78
CA ASP A 183 2.42 -8.48 5.44
C ASP A 183 2.39 -9.91 4.89
N ARG A 184 3.36 -10.26 4.04
CA ARG A 184 3.52 -11.63 3.54
C ARG A 184 3.87 -12.58 4.67
N ALA A 185 4.78 -12.22 5.57
CA ALA A 185 5.11 -13.04 6.74
C ALA A 185 3.88 -13.25 7.66
N ALA A 186 3.08 -12.20 7.87
CA ALA A 186 1.83 -12.28 8.62
C ALA A 186 0.79 -13.17 7.93
N ALA A 187 0.67 -13.11 6.60
CA ALA A 187 -0.19 -13.98 5.83
C ALA A 187 0.27 -15.45 5.89
N ILE A 188 1.58 -15.72 5.86
CA ILE A 188 2.14 -17.06 6.08
C ILE A 188 1.78 -17.58 7.46
N ALA A 189 1.99 -16.78 8.51
CA ALA A 189 1.63 -17.16 9.88
C ALA A 189 0.12 -17.45 10.01
N THR A 190 -0.72 -16.64 9.38
CA THR A 190 -2.17 -16.83 9.31
C THR A 190 -2.53 -18.21 8.74
N VAL A 191 -1.94 -18.60 7.61
CA VAL A 191 -2.32 -19.86 6.93
C VAL A 191 -1.65 -21.10 7.54
N GLU A 192 -0.46 -20.97 8.11
CA GLU A 192 0.27 -22.10 8.70
C GLU A 192 -0.14 -22.37 10.16
N GLN A 193 -0.43 -21.32 10.93
CA GLN A 193 -0.58 -21.41 12.39
C GLN A 193 -1.94 -20.94 12.89
N GLY A 194 -2.70 -20.21 12.07
CA GLY A 194 -4.03 -19.73 12.44
C GLY A 194 -4.96 -20.88 12.82
N THR A 195 -5.72 -20.69 13.90
CA THR A 195 -6.76 -21.65 14.31
C THR A 195 -7.84 -21.71 13.24
N LEU A 196 -8.24 -22.93 12.85
CA LEU A 196 -9.33 -23.11 11.90
C LEU A 196 -10.67 -22.73 12.55
N SER A 197 -11.63 -22.29 11.74
CA SER A 197 -12.99 -22.05 12.23
C SER A 197 -13.60 -23.33 12.83
N PRO A 198 -14.46 -23.22 13.86
CA PRO A 198 -15.13 -24.39 14.41
C PRO A 198 -15.93 -25.19 13.37
N ILE A 199 -16.48 -24.51 12.35
CA ILE A 199 -17.17 -25.17 11.24
C ILE A 199 -16.21 -26.05 10.42
N VAL A 200 -15.04 -25.51 10.03
CA VAL A 200 -14.05 -26.27 9.25
C VAL A 200 -13.50 -27.45 10.06
N VAL A 201 -13.24 -27.27 11.36
CA VAL A 201 -12.81 -28.36 12.26
C VAL A 201 -13.84 -29.50 12.27
N ARG A 202 -15.13 -29.18 12.45
CA ARG A 202 -16.20 -30.18 12.44
C ARG A 202 -16.33 -30.85 11.07
N ALA A 203 -16.22 -30.09 9.98
CA ALA A 203 -16.31 -30.63 8.62
C ALA A 203 -15.15 -31.60 8.32
N LEU A 204 -13.92 -31.25 8.69
CA LEU A 204 -12.74 -32.12 8.54
C LEU A 204 -12.90 -33.42 9.35
N ALA A 205 -13.44 -33.33 10.57
CA ALA A 205 -13.75 -34.52 11.36
C ALA A 205 -14.86 -35.38 10.73
N ALA A 206 -15.89 -34.76 10.15
CA ALA A 206 -17.02 -35.46 9.52
C ALA A 206 -16.61 -36.19 8.23
N VAL A 207 -15.69 -35.63 7.44
CA VAL A 207 -15.22 -36.28 6.20
C VAL A 207 -14.20 -37.40 6.48
N GLY A 208 -13.43 -37.30 7.56
CA GLY A 208 -12.50 -38.34 8.00
C GLY A 208 -11.57 -38.83 6.88
N ASP A 209 -11.52 -40.15 6.67
CA ASP A 209 -10.63 -40.79 5.69
C ASP A 209 -10.95 -40.46 4.22
N ARG A 210 -12.07 -39.77 3.93
CA ARG A 210 -12.33 -39.25 2.58
C ARG A 210 -11.38 -38.11 2.21
N LEU A 211 -10.80 -37.43 3.20
CA LEU A 211 -9.76 -36.42 3.02
C LEU A 211 -8.64 -36.63 4.07
N PRO A 212 -7.78 -37.64 3.88
CA PRO A 212 -6.71 -37.92 4.83
C PRO A 212 -5.75 -36.73 4.91
N HIS A 213 -5.39 -36.34 6.13
CA HIS A 213 -4.60 -35.13 6.39
C HIS A 213 -5.25 -33.84 5.84
N GLY A 214 -6.58 -33.73 5.86
CA GLY A 214 -7.31 -32.62 5.25
C GLY A 214 -6.91 -31.23 5.73
N GLU A 215 -6.61 -31.06 7.02
CA GLU A 215 -6.06 -29.77 7.51
C GLU A 215 -4.73 -29.43 6.83
N ARG A 216 -3.82 -30.41 6.70
CA ARG A 216 -2.54 -30.19 6.02
C ARG A 216 -2.76 -29.77 4.56
N MET A 217 -3.69 -30.40 3.84
CA MET A 217 -4.00 -30.03 2.46
C MET A 217 -4.59 -28.63 2.35
N LEU A 218 -5.52 -28.28 3.25
CA LEU A 218 -6.10 -26.93 3.34
C LEU A 218 -5.00 -25.87 3.55
N ARG A 219 -4.11 -26.11 4.51
CA ARG A 219 -2.98 -25.20 4.80
C ARG A 219 -2.01 -25.10 3.64
N THR A 220 -1.68 -26.21 2.98
CA THR A 220 -0.79 -26.18 1.79
C THR A 220 -1.41 -25.36 0.65
N LEU A 221 -2.71 -25.54 0.38
CA LEU A 221 -3.41 -24.74 -0.64
C LEU A 221 -3.39 -23.25 -0.29
N ALA A 222 -3.70 -22.90 0.96
CA ALA A 222 -3.64 -21.51 1.42
C ALA A 222 -2.22 -20.93 1.36
N ARG A 223 -1.20 -21.71 1.72
CA ARG A 223 0.20 -21.30 1.63
C ARG A 223 0.61 -21.01 0.19
N GLN A 224 0.18 -21.84 -0.75
CA GLN A 224 0.38 -21.63 -2.18
C GLN A 224 -0.31 -20.35 -2.67
N ILE A 225 -1.51 -20.03 -2.18
CA ILE A 225 -2.17 -18.75 -2.51
C ILE A 225 -1.31 -17.56 -2.03
N VAL A 226 -0.79 -17.62 -0.79
CA VAL A 226 0.10 -16.57 -0.25
C VAL A 226 1.41 -16.48 -1.04
N ASP A 227 1.98 -17.61 -1.49
CA ASP A 227 3.20 -17.58 -2.32
C ASP A 227 3.00 -16.92 -3.67
N GLU A 228 1.83 -17.06 -4.28
CA GLU A 228 1.53 -16.43 -5.57
C GLU A 228 1.14 -14.96 -5.45
N LYS A 229 0.41 -14.61 -4.38
CA LYS A 229 -0.21 -13.29 -4.25
C LYS A 229 0.51 -12.34 -3.29
N GLY A 230 1.32 -12.88 -2.38
CA GLY A 230 1.86 -12.14 -1.23
C GLY A 230 0.91 -12.05 -0.03
N PHE A 231 -0.38 -12.33 -0.22
CA PHE A 231 -1.42 -12.23 0.82
C PHE A 231 -2.44 -13.38 0.73
N PHE A 232 -3.24 -13.58 1.79
CA PHE A 232 -4.28 -14.61 1.84
C PHE A 232 -5.67 -14.04 1.53
N ALA A 233 -6.02 -14.00 0.25
CA ALA A 233 -7.37 -13.67 -0.23
C ALA A 233 -7.75 -14.51 -1.45
N LEU A 234 -9.04 -14.72 -1.64
CA LEU A 234 -9.60 -15.56 -2.70
C LEU A 234 -10.20 -14.68 -3.81
N HIS A 235 -9.80 -14.93 -5.05
CA HIS A 235 -10.20 -14.16 -6.25
C HIS A 235 -10.65 -15.11 -7.37
N ASP A 236 -10.72 -14.62 -8.61
CA ASP A 236 -10.98 -15.40 -9.84
C ASP A 236 -9.68 -15.99 -10.40
N ASP A 237 -9.11 -16.94 -9.65
CA ASP A 237 -7.92 -17.69 -10.07
C ASP A 237 -8.02 -19.16 -9.65
N GLU A 238 -7.16 -19.97 -10.26
CA GLU A 238 -7.22 -21.42 -10.15
C GLU A 238 -7.13 -21.94 -8.71
N ARG A 239 -6.27 -21.37 -7.87
CA ARG A 239 -6.10 -21.81 -6.47
C ARG A 239 -7.25 -21.32 -5.59
N SER A 240 -7.76 -20.12 -5.86
CA SER A 240 -8.94 -19.58 -5.20
C SER A 240 -10.18 -20.41 -5.53
N HIS A 241 -10.38 -20.80 -6.79
CA HIS A 241 -11.45 -21.72 -7.20
C HIS A 241 -11.33 -23.09 -6.54
N LEU A 242 -10.11 -23.60 -6.36
CA LEU A 242 -9.89 -24.84 -5.62
C LEU A 242 -10.27 -24.69 -4.13
N MET A 243 -9.97 -23.54 -3.53
CA MET A 243 -10.36 -23.23 -2.15
C MET A 243 -11.88 -23.10 -2.01
N TYR A 244 -12.57 -22.42 -2.94
CA TYR A 244 -14.03 -22.37 -2.95
C TYR A 244 -14.66 -23.76 -3.06
N GLY A 245 -14.13 -24.61 -3.94
CA GLY A 245 -14.56 -26.00 -4.08
C GLY A 245 -14.37 -26.80 -2.79
N LEU A 246 -13.20 -26.67 -2.14
CA LEU A 246 -12.93 -27.31 -0.86
C LEU A 246 -13.89 -26.81 0.24
N MET A 247 -14.12 -25.50 0.35
CA MET A 247 -15.07 -24.94 1.32
C MET A 247 -16.50 -25.44 1.07
N PHE A 248 -16.96 -25.48 -0.18
CA PHE A 248 -18.29 -25.99 -0.51
C PHE A 248 -18.44 -27.51 -0.25
N TRP A 249 -17.39 -28.29 -0.52
CA TRP A 249 -17.38 -29.71 -0.23
C TRP A 249 -17.36 -30.01 1.27
N LEU A 250 -16.55 -29.28 2.05
CA LEU A 250 -16.52 -29.38 3.52
C LEU A 250 -17.86 -28.94 4.12
N TYR A 251 -18.42 -27.82 3.68
CA TYR A 251 -19.77 -27.38 4.04
C TYR A 251 -20.79 -28.50 3.78
N SER A 252 -20.67 -29.16 2.62
CA SER A 252 -21.59 -30.22 2.20
C SER A 252 -21.55 -31.46 3.09
N SER A 253 -20.48 -31.67 3.86
CA SER A 253 -20.39 -32.76 4.86
C SER A 253 -21.25 -32.52 6.10
N LEU A 254 -21.61 -31.26 6.38
CA LEU A 254 -22.36 -30.86 7.57
C LEU A 254 -23.83 -30.57 7.28
N CYS A 255 -24.13 -29.97 6.12
CA CYS A 255 -25.49 -29.62 5.73
C CYS A 255 -25.65 -29.58 4.20
N THR A 256 -26.85 -29.31 3.69
CA THR A 256 -27.13 -29.15 2.25
C THR A 256 -27.44 -27.70 1.91
N ALA A 257 -26.76 -27.11 0.93
CA ALA A 257 -27.02 -25.75 0.49
C ALA A 257 -28.34 -25.70 -0.28
N LYS A 258 -29.32 -24.92 0.18
CA LYS A 258 -30.61 -24.76 -0.52
C LYS A 258 -30.53 -23.76 -1.69
N SER A 259 -29.59 -22.82 -1.62
CA SER A 259 -29.22 -21.86 -2.65
C SER A 259 -27.76 -21.43 -2.44
N PHE A 260 -27.25 -20.55 -3.31
CA PHE A 260 -25.96 -19.89 -3.09
C PHE A 260 -25.97 -19.07 -1.80
N GLU A 261 -27.04 -18.30 -1.55
CA GLU A 261 -27.15 -17.42 -0.37
C GLU A 261 -27.12 -18.24 0.92
N ALA A 262 -27.77 -19.42 0.91
CA ALA A 262 -27.74 -20.33 2.05
C ALA A 262 -26.35 -20.96 2.27
N PHE A 263 -25.54 -21.10 1.22
CA PHE A 263 -24.14 -21.52 1.35
C PHE A 263 -23.27 -20.37 1.87
N VAL A 264 -23.45 -19.17 1.33
CA VAL A 264 -22.52 -18.06 1.57
C VAL A 264 -22.83 -17.28 2.84
N GLY A 265 -24.06 -16.79 2.97
CA GLY A 265 -24.44 -15.79 3.94
C GLY A 265 -24.57 -16.34 5.35
N ARG A 266 -24.02 -15.62 6.32
CA ARG A 266 -24.31 -15.82 7.74
C ARG A 266 -25.79 -15.48 8.03
N PRO A 267 -26.49 -16.26 8.88
CA PRO A 267 -27.81 -15.88 9.35
C PRO A 267 -27.76 -14.55 10.14
N GLU A 268 -28.71 -13.65 9.92
CA GLU A 268 -28.75 -12.31 10.56
C GLU A 268 -28.66 -12.34 12.10
N THR A 269 -29.07 -13.46 12.73
CA THR A 269 -29.06 -13.67 14.18
C THR A 269 -27.96 -14.62 14.67
N GLY A 270 -27.14 -15.15 13.75
CA GLY A 270 -26.17 -16.19 14.06
C GLY A 270 -25.05 -15.66 14.94
N THR A 271 -25.08 -15.94 16.24
CA THR A 271 -24.02 -15.57 17.21
C THR A 271 -23.11 -16.74 17.57
N SER A 272 -23.24 -17.86 16.86
CA SER A 272 -22.46 -19.07 17.05
C SER A 272 -22.04 -19.67 15.71
N TYR A 273 -21.11 -20.62 15.78
CA TYR A 273 -20.66 -21.42 14.64
C TYR A 273 -21.54 -22.64 14.36
N ASP A 274 -22.74 -22.76 14.93
CA ASP A 274 -23.54 -23.99 14.81
C ASP A 274 -24.08 -24.20 13.39
N SER A 275 -24.51 -23.13 12.74
CA SER A 275 -24.98 -23.12 11.34
C SER A 275 -23.79 -22.88 10.40
N PRO A 276 -23.41 -23.84 9.56
CA PRO A 276 -22.35 -23.63 8.57
C PRO A 276 -22.74 -22.56 7.56
N CYS A 277 -21.79 -21.70 7.18
CA CYS A 277 -21.83 -20.85 6.00
C CYS A 277 -20.39 -20.51 5.59
N TYR A 278 -20.17 -20.20 4.32
CA TYR A 278 -18.85 -19.83 3.79
C TYR A 278 -18.22 -18.67 4.56
N GLU A 279 -19.02 -17.64 4.88
CA GLU A 279 -18.56 -16.49 5.64
C GLU A 279 -17.87 -16.88 6.94
N LEU A 280 -18.51 -17.73 7.76
CA LEU A 280 -17.96 -18.18 9.04
C LEU A 280 -16.97 -19.34 8.93
N MET A 281 -16.83 -19.94 7.74
CA MET A 281 -15.84 -20.99 7.50
C MET A 281 -14.45 -20.40 7.27
N ILE A 282 -14.35 -19.30 6.52
CA ILE A 282 -13.06 -18.78 6.05
C ILE A 282 -12.96 -17.25 5.97
N ALA A 283 -14.07 -16.51 5.84
CA ALA A 283 -14.00 -15.06 5.58
C ALA A 283 -13.99 -14.21 6.86
N PHE A 284 -14.88 -14.52 7.80
CA PHE A 284 -15.13 -13.72 8.99
C PHE A 284 -15.20 -14.60 10.24
N ASP A 285 -14.69 -14.08 11.33
CA ASP A 285 -14.88 -14.66 12.65
C ASP A 285 -15.96 -13.93 13.47
N LEU A 286 -16.33 -14.55 14.59
CA LEU A 286 -17.22 -13.96 15.57
C LEU A 286 -16.36 -13.25 16.60
N VAL A 287 -16.68 -12.00 16.91
CA VAL A 287 -15.98 -11.22 17.94
C VAL A 287 -15.89 -11.97 19.27
N ALA A 288 -16.91 -12.74 19.62
CA ALA A 288 -16.96 -13.51 20.87
C ALA A 288 -16.10 -14.79 20.85
N GLU A 289 -15.79 -15.32 19.67
CA GLU A 289 -15.04 -16.57 19.49
C GLU A 289 -14.20 -16.48 18.20
N PRO A 290 -13.10 -15.70 18.20
CA PRO A 290 -12.31 -15.47 17.00
C PRO A 290 -11.53 -16.72 16.57
N TYR A 291 -11.21 -16.83 15.28
CA TYR A 291 -10.31 -17.86 14.75
C TYR A 291 -9.28 -17.25 13.78
N GLY A 292 -8.08 -17.82 13.75
CA GLY A 292 -6.93 -17.21 13.09
C GLY A 292 -6.81 -17.46 11.59
N PHE A 293 -7.28 -18.60 11.07
CA PHE A 293 -7.17 -18.94 9.64
C PHE A 293 -8.34 -18.31 8.87
N ASN A 294 -8.25 -17.03 8.51
CA ASN A 294 -9.31 -16.35 7.76
C ASN A 294 -8.77 -15.34 6.74
N THR A 295 -9.60 -14.96 5.77
CA THR A 295 -9.28 -13.96 4.73
C THR A 295 -9.65 -12.53 5.12
N ARG A 296 -10.21 -12.32 6.33
CA ARG A 296 -10.71 -11.04 6.87
C ARG A 296 -11.76 -10.33 6.01
N GLY A 297 -12.36 -11.04 5.06
CA GLY A 297 -13.29 -10.50 4.08
C GLY A 297 -13.34 -11.31 2.80
N TYR A 298 -14.30 -10.98 1.95
CA TYR A 298 -14.43 -11.56 0.61
C TYR A 298 -15.22 -10.61 -0.29
N ALA A 299 -15.05 -10.75 -1.60
CA ALA A 299 -15.95 -10.14 -2.58
C ALA A 299 -16.94 -11.20 -3.05
N GLU A 300 -18.23 -10.97 -2.81
CA GLU A 300 -19.30 -11.93 -3.16
C GLU A 300 -19.29 -12.27 -4.66
N GLY A 301 -18.96 -11.30 -5.52
CA GLY A 301 -18.86 -11.50 -6.97
C GLY A 301 -17.97 -12.67 -7.37
N PHE A 302 -16.78 -12.81 -6.77
CA PHE A 302 -15.87 -13.92 -7.11
C PHE A 302 -16.45 -15.29 -6.74
N VAL A 303 -17.10 -15.39 -5.58
CA VAL A 303 -17.71 -16.65 -5.14
C VAL A 303 -18.94 -16.96 -5.99
N ARG A 304 -19.72 -15.93 -6.36
CA ARG A 304 -20.88 -16.02 -7.23
C ARG A 304 -20.52 -16.54 -8.62
N ASP A 305 -19.54 -15.91 -9.25
CA ASP A 305 -19.09 -16.26 -10.59
C ASP A 305 -18.53 -17.69 -10.62
N TRP A 306 -17.76 -18.07 -9.60
CA TRP A 306 -17.29 -19.44 -9.41
C TRP A 306 -18.47 -20.43 -9.29
N TRP A 307 -19.45 -20.14 -8.44
CA TRP A 307 -20.63 -20.99 -8.24
C TRP A 307 -21.42 -21.17 -9.53
N ASP A 308 -21.76 -20.07 -10.21
CA ASP A 308 -22.57 -20.08 -11.43
C ASP A 308 -21.83 -20.82 -12.56
N ALA A 309 -20.51 -20.64 -12.67
CA ALA A 309 -19.69 -21.39 -13.61
C ALA A 309 -19.67 -22.90 -13.29
N CYS A 310 -19.57 -23.29 -12.02
CA CYS A 310 -19.68 -24.68 -11.59
C CYS A 310 -21.06 -25.28 -11.88
N VAL A 311 -22.15 -24.54 -11.65
CA VAL A 311 -23.51 -24.98 -11.99
C VAL A 311 -23.68 -25.14 -13.49
N ALA A 312 -23.20 -24.18 -14.29
CA ALA A 312 -23.29 -24.22 -15.75
C ALA A 312 -22.53 -25.41 -16.36
N ARG A 313 -21.38 -25.81 -15.78
CA ARG A 313 -20.62 -26.99 -16.21
C ARG A 313 -21.20 -28.32 -15.71
N GLY A 314 -22.14 -28.27 -14.75
CA GLY A 314 -22.68 -29.45 -14.08
C GLY A 314 -21.78 -30.00 -12.96
N ASP A 315 -20.77 -29.24 -12.53
CA ASP A 315 -19.91 -29.60 -11.40
C ASP A 315 -20.68 -29.49 -10.08
N ILE A 316 -21.55 -28.48 -9.96
CA ILE A 316 -22.54 -28.35 -8.88
C ILE A 316 -23.91 -28.66 -9.47
N VAL A 317 -24.58 -29.67 -8.93
CA VAL A 317 -25.87 -30.14 -9.41
C VAL A 317 -26.99 -29.85 -8.41
N LYS A 318 -28.16 -29.46 -8.93
CA LYS A 318 -29.37 -29.28 -8.13
C LYS A 318 -30.06 -30.63 -7.93
N MET A 319 -30.14 -31.06 -6.68
CA MET A 319 -30.86 -32.24 -6.19
C MET A 319 -32.19 -31.81 -5.54
N ALA A 320 -33.05 -32.78 -5.22
CA ALA A 320 -34.31 -32.52 -4.52
C ALA A 320 -34.10 -31.75 -3.19
N GLU A 321 -33.00 -32.04 -2.50
CA GLU A 321 -32.67 -31.45 -1.20
C GLU A 321 -31.80 -30.19 -1.27
N GLY A 322 -31.44 -29.71 -2.46
CA GLY A 322 -30.53 -28.57 -2.63
C GLY A 322 -29.34 -28.92 -3.53
N TYR A 323 -28.22 -28.23 -3.36
CA TYR A 323 -27.07 -28.32 -4.25
C TYR A 323 -25.94 -29.18 -3.67
N ARG A 324 -25.28 -29.95 -4.53
CA ARG A 324 -24.15 -30.84 -4.21
C ARG A 324 -23.14 -30.83 -5.35
N LEU A 325 -21.88 -31.19 -5.07
CA LEU A 325 -20.95 -31.53 -6.14
C LEU A 325 -21.40 -32.82 -6.85
N ALA A 326 -21.26 -32.87 -8.17
CA ALA A 326 -21.37 -34.11 -8.93
C ALA A 326 -20.25 -35.08 -8.51
N PRO A 327 -20.47 -36.40 -8.56
CA PRO A 327 -19.46 -37.39 -8.17
C PRO A 327 -18.12 -37.22 -8.90
N GLU A 328 -18.15 -36.89 -10.20
CA GLU A 328 -16.97 -36.67 -11.02
C GLU A 328 -16.22 -35.40 -10.59
N ALA A 329 -16.94 -34.32 -10.30
CA ALA A 329 -16.36 -33.06 -9.82
C ALA A 329 -15.78 -33.21 -8.41
N GLU A 330 -16.43 -33.97 -7.53
CA GLU A 330 -15.89 -34.32 -6.22
C GLU A 330 -14.58 -35.12 -6.36
N ALA A 331 -14.57 -36.16 -7.20
CA ALA A 331 -13.38 -36.96 -7.43
C ALA A 331 -12.21 -36.11 -8.00
N ALA A 332 -12.50 -35.18 -8.92
CA ALA A 332 -11.51 -34.26 -9.47
C ALA A 332 -10.95 -33.31 -8.40
N LEU A 333 -11.82 -32.72 -7.56
CA LEU A 333 -11.44 -31.85 -6.45
C LEU A 333 -10.51 -32.58 -5.48
N LEU A 334 -10.91 -33.76 -5.00
CA LEU A 334 -10.13 -34.55 -4.04
C LEU A 334 -8.82 -35.06 -4.64
N GLY A 335 -8.84 -35.50 -5.90
CA GLY A 335 -7.63 -35.92 -6.61
C GLY A 335 -6.61 -34.78 -6.76
N ARG A 336 -7.10 -33.57 -6.99
CA ARG A 336 -6.26 -32.37 -7.08
C ARG A 336 -5.66 -31.98 -5.73
N LEU A 337 -6.46 -31.98 -4.66
CA LEU A 337 -5.99 -31.74 -3.29
C LEU A 337 -4.97 -32.79 -2.82
N ALA A 338 -5.13 -34.05 -3.24
CA ALA A 338 -4.20 -35.12 -2.91
C ALA A 338 -2.77 -34.88 -3.42
N THR A 339 -2.61 -34.13 -4.52
CA THR A 339 -1.27 -33.74 -5.02
C THR A 339 -0.48 -32.93 -3.99
N PHE A 340 -1.15 -32.21 -3.10
CA PHE A 340 -0.53 -31.42 -2.03
C PHE A 340 0.03 -32.26 -0.89
N ALA A 341 -0.42 -33.52 -0.73
CA ALA A 341 0.16 -34.43 0.25
C ALA A 341 1.50 -35.04 -0.20
N GLY A 342 1.74 -35.13 -1.52
CA GLY A 342 2.94 -35.76 -2.10
C GLY A 342 4.13 -34.82 -2.33
N ALA A 343 3.95 -33.51 -2.22
CA ALA A 343 4.94 -32.51 -2.63
C ALA A 343 6.14 -32.32 -1.66
N GLN A 344 6.19 -33.02 -0.52
CA GLN A 344 7.35 -33.01 0.38
C GLN A 344 7.81 -34.42 0.76
N GLY A 345 8.18 -35.18 -0.28
CA GLY A 345 8.96 -36.40 -0.19
C GLY A 345 10.09 -36.38 -1.21
N LYS A 346 11.00 -35.41 -1.10
CA LYS A 346 12.37 -35.45 -1.64
C LYS A 346 13.24 -34.40 -0.96
#